data_AF-A0A1B6DGG2-F1
#
_entry.id   AF-A0A1B6DGG2-F1
#
_cell.length_a   1.000
_cell.length_b   1.000
_cell.length_c   1.000
_cell.angle_alpha   90.00
_cell.angle_beta   90.00
_cell.angle_gamma   90.00
#
_symmetry.space_group_name_H-M   'P 1'
#
loop_
_entity.id
_entity.type
_entity.pdbx_description
1 polymer ?
#
loop_
_entity_poly.entity_id
_entity_poly.type
_entity_poly.pdbx_seq_one_letter_code
_entity_poly.pdbx_strand_id
1 'polypeptide(L)'
;GPILDKFGRKTALLVITIPLTIGWILISFQPSFERVCMGRFATGISTGFASTSSTVYVAEMADVTMRGFLIVGSSIAISVGITIVYSLGYLLQENWQLVAVICAIFPIISFILISIFLPESPVWLAGKKRFSDAKKSLQRIRNCSTEEAEDALEEINQRFNSSK
;
A
#
# COMPACT_ATOMS: atom_id res chain seq x y z
N GLY A 1 4.68 -6.04 -12.43
CA GLY A 1 6.13 -5.73 -12.43
C GLY A 1 6.85 -6.86 -11.74
N PRO A 2 8.03 -7.32 -12.20
CA PRO A 2 8.52 -8.68 -11.93
C PRO A 2 8.61 -9.03 -10.43
N ILE A 3 8.96 -8.05 -9.60
CA ILE A 3 9.10 -8.20 -8.14
C ILE A 3 7.72 -8.32 -7.46
N LEU A 4 6.75 -7.48 -7.84
CA LEU A 4 5.37 -7.52 -7.35
C LEU A 4 4.67 -8.83 -7.74
N ASP A 5 5.01 -9.35 -8.92
CA ASP A 5 4.43 -10.60 -9.43
C ASP A 5 5.05 -11.83 -8.72
N LYS A 6 6.26 -11.70 -8.18
CA LYS A 6 6.95 -12.79 -7.45
C LYS A 6 6.55 -12.87 -5.98
N PHE A 7 6.44 -11.74 -5.28
CA PHE A 7 6.28 -11.70 -3.81
C PHE A 7 4.84 -11.47 -3.31
N GLY A 8 3.91 -11.06 -4.18
CA GLY A 8 2.55 -10.70 -3.78
C GLY A 8 2.42 -9.20 -3.51
N ARG A 9 1.20 -8.70 -3.65
CA ARG A 9 0.92 -7.27 -3.66
C ARG A 9 0.76 -6.74 -2.23
N LYS A 10 0.12 -7.51 -1.35
CA LYS A 10 0.07 -7.19 0.09
C LYS A 10 1.47 -7.22 0.71
N THR A 11 2.24 -8.28 0.44
CA THR A 11 3.62 -8.40 0.94
C THR A 11 4.48 -7.23 0.47
N ALA A 12 4.36 -6.80 -0.79
CA ALA A 12 5.09 -5.65 -1.28
C ALA A 12 4.72 -4.37 -0.51
N LEU A 13 3.44 -4.11 -0.28
CA LEU A 13 2.99 -2.97 0.52
C LEU A 13 3.58 -3.00 1.95
N LEU A 14 3.57 -4.18 2.59
CA LEU A 14 4.17 -4.36 3.92
C LEU A 14 5.69 -4.12 3.91
N VAL A 15 6.42 -4.70 2.96
CA VAL A 15 7.88 -4.54 2.86
C VAL A 15 8.27 -3.09 2.65
N ILE A 16 7.48 -2.32 1.88
CA ILE A 16 7.76 -0.90 1.61
C ILE A 16 7.58 -0.02 2.85
N THR A 17 6.68 -0.37 3.78
CA THR A 17 6.52 0.41 5.03
C THR A 17 7.74 0.34 5.95
N ILE A 18 8.59 -0.69 5.82
CA ILE A 18 9.79 -0.87 6.63
C ILE A 18 10.82 0.24 6.36
N PRO A 19 11.36 0.42 5.13
CA PRO A 19 12.29 1.51 4.83
C PRO A 19 11.64 2.89 4.99
N LEU A 20 10.32 3.02 4.80
CA LEU A 20 9.60 4.25 5.09
C LEU A 20 9.66 4.62 6.58
N THR A 21 9.42 3.66 7.46
CA THR A 21 9.50 3.84 8.92
C THR A 21 10.92 4.13 9.36
N ILE A 22 11.91 3.39 8.85
CA ILE A 22 13.33 3.63 9.12
C ILE A 22 13.72 5.05 8.70
N GLY A 23 13.27 5.52 7.53
CA GLY A 23 13.55 6.86 7.05
C GLY A 23 13.04 7.95 7.99
N TRP A 24 11.82 7.82 8.53
CA TRP A 24 11.27 8.77 9.50
C TRP A 24 11.97 8.71 10.86
N ILE A 25 12.32 7.51 11.34
CA ILE A 25 13.08 7.32 12.59
C ILE A 25 14.49 7.95 12.46
N LEU A 26 15.15 7.79 11.32
CA LEU A 26 16.46 8.43 11.08
C LEU A 26 16.38 9.95 11.15
N ILE A 27 15.29 10.54 10.63
CA ILE A 27 15.05 11.99 10.65
C ILE A 27 14.72 12.47 12.07
N SER A 28 14.08 11.65 12.91
CA SER A 28 13.69 12.05 14.26
C SER A 28 14.84 12.13 15.26
N PHE A 29 15.97 11.49 14.97
CA PHE A 29 17.16 11.59 15.84
C PHE A 29 17.80 12.98 15.80
N GLN A 30 18.89 13.16 16.54
CA GLN A 30 19.63 14.42 16.64
C GLN A 30 19.85 15.06 15.24
N PRO A 31 19.68 16.37 15.08
CA PRO A 31 19.82 17.04 13.80
C PRO A 31 21.23 16.84 13.23
N SER A 32 21.32 16.21 12.06
CA SER A 32 22.51 16.20 11.21
C SER A 32 22.05 16.18 9.76
N PHE A 33 22.68 16.99 8.92
CA PHE A 33 22.36 17.11 7.50
C PHE A 33 22.40 15.75 6.80
N GLU A 34 23.43 14.94 7.07
CA GLU A 34 23.60 13.61 6.48
C GLU A 34 22.45 12.67 6.81
N ARG A 35 22.02 12.63 8.08
CA ARG A 35 20.89 11.79 8.52
C ARG A 35 19.58 12.21 7.87
N VAL A 36 19.34 13.52 7.75
CA VAL A 36 18.14 14.04 7.08
C VAL A 36 18.17 13.66 5.60
N CYS A 37 19.30 13.79 4.92
CA CYS A 37 19.46 13.36 3.52
C CYS A 37 19.23 11.85 3.35
N MET A 38 19.84 11.02 4.18
CA MET A 38 19.66 9.56 4.14
C MET A 38 18.20 9.16 4.40
N GLY A 39 17.56 9.77 5.40
CA GLY A 39 16.15 9.51 5.72
C GLY A 39 15.22 9.96 4.59
N ARG A 40 15.48 11.13 3.97
CA ARG A 40 14.72 11.61 2.80
C ARG A 40 14.91 10.72 1.58
N PHE A 41 16.12 10.21 1.36
CA PHE A 41 16.38 9.25 0.30
C PHE A 41 15.60 7.93 0.52
N ALA A 42 15.64 7.39 1.73
CA ALA A 42 14.92 6.16 2.09
C ALA A 42 13.39 6.33 1.98
N THR A 43 12.84 7.41 2.52
CA THR A 43 11.40 7.72 2.42
C THR A 43 10.96 7.96 0.97
N GLY A 44 11.79 8.62 0.16
CA GLY A 44 11.54 8.87 -1.26
C GLY A 44 11.43 7.59 -2.08
N ILE A 45 12.42 6.69 -1.95
CA ILE A 45 12.39 5.37 -2.60
C ILE A 45 11.12 4.61 -2.20
N SER A 46 10.84 4.56 -0.90
CA SER A 46 9.68 3.84 -0.36
C SER A 46 8.37 4.39 -0.94
N THR A 47 8.24 5.71 -1.04
CA THR A 47 7.03 6.37 -1.56
C THR A 47 6.82 6.06 -3.05
N GLY A 48 7.88 6.04 -3.86
CA GLY A 48 7.80 5.69 -5.28
C GLY A 48 7.38 4.23 -5.51
N PHE A 49 7.88 3.30 -4.69
CA PHE A 49 7.42 1.92 -4.75
C PHE A 49 5.99 1.74 -4.22
N ALA A 50 5.61 2.50 -3.18
CA ALA A 50 4.29 2.43 -2.58
C ALA A 50 3.20 2.88 -3.57
N SER A 51 3.43 3.96 -4.32
CA SER A 51 2.46 4.47 -5.30
C SER A 51 2.17 3.42 -6.37
N THR A 52 3.22 2.85 -6.97
CA THR A 52 3.10 1.81 -8.01
C THR A 52 2.38 0.56 -7.47
N SER A 53 2.78 0.09 -6.28
CA SER A 53 2.20 -1.12 -5.68
C SER A 53 0.74 -0.92 -5.29
N SER A 54 0.40 0.25 -4.75
CA SER A 54 -0.95 0.62 -4.36
C SER A 54 -1.87 0.73 -5.58
N THR A 55 -1.43 1.39 -6.66
CA THR A 55 -2.22 1.49 -7.89
C THR A 55 -2.51 0.13 -8.51
N VAL A 56 -1.51 -0.77 -8.54
CA VAL A 56 -1.72 -2.15 -9.03
C VAL A 56 -2.67 -2.92 -8.13
N TYR A 57 -2.51 -2.81 -6.81
CA TYR A 57 -3.41 -3.46 -5.86
C TYR A 57 -4.86 -2.98 -6.04
N VAL A 58 -5.08 -1.66 -6.10
CA VAL A 58 -6.42 -1.10 -6.34
C VAL A 58 -6.96 -1.53 -7.71
N ALA A 59 -6.12 -1.60 -8.75
CA ALA A 59 -6.53 -2.06 -10.07
C ALA A 59 -6.99 -3.53 -10.11
N GLU A 60 -6.40 -4.38 -9.27
CA GLU A 60 -6.74 -5.81 -9.18
C GLU A 60 -7.92 -6.10 -8.25
N MET A 61 -8.15 -5.22 -7.25
CA MET A 61 -9.18 -5.42 -6.22
C MET A 61 -10.48 -4.66 -6.49
N ALA A 62 -10.40 -3.47 -7.08
CA ALA A 62 -11.56 -2.61 -7.23
C ALA A 62 -12.44 -3.04 -8.39
N ASP A 63 -13.75 -2.96 -8.18
CA ASP A 63 -14.72 -2.99 -9.28
C ASP A 63 -14.49 -1.78 -10.20
N VAL A 64 -14.75 -1.96 -11.50
CA VAL A 64 -14.47 -0.98 -12.57
C VAL A 64 -15.14 0.37 -12.26
N THR A 65 -16.31 0.33 -11.65
CA THR A 65 -17.09 1.52 -11.23
C THR A 65 -16.49 2.25 -10.04
N MET A 66 -15.94 1.53 -9.05
CA MET A 66 -15.39 2.12 -7.82
C MET A 66 -13.91 2.49 -7.93
N ARG A 67 -13.20 1.95 -8.92
CA ARG A 67 -11.76 2.18 -9.10
C ARG A 67 -11.42 3.67 -9.21
N GLY A 68 -12.21 4.44 -9.96
CA GLY A 68 -12.01 5.89 -10.09
C GLY A 68 -12.14 6.61 -8.74
N PHE A 69 -13.16 6.25 -7.96
CA PHE A 69 -13.38 6.82 -6.63
C PHE A 69 -12.22 6.51 -5.67
N LEU A 70 -11.71 5.28 -5.66
CA LEU A 70 -10.59 4.88 -4.80
C LEU A 70 -9.29 5.61 -5.17
N ILE A 71 -9.02 5.79 -6.46
CA ILE A 71 -7.85 6.54 -6.92
C ILE A 71 -7.96 8.00 -6.49
N VAL A 72 -9.10 8.66 -6.74
CA VAL A 72 -9.31 10.06 -6.33
C VAL A 72 -9.24 10.22 -4.81
N GLY A 73 -9.87 9.30 -4.06
CA GLY A 73 -9.82 9.28 -2.60
C GLY A 73 -8.40 9.20 -2.06
N SER A 74 -7.54 8.39 -2.70
CA SER A 74 -6.12 8.32 -2.33
C SER A 74 -5.36 9.63 -2.57
N SER A 75 -5.65 10.33 -3.68
CA SER A 75 -5.06 11.65 -3.96
C SER A 75 -5.50 12.71 -2.95
N ILE A 76 -6.79 12.72 -2.57
CA ILE A 76 -7.31 13.62 -1.53
C ILE A 76 -6.61 13.34 -0.19
N ALA A 77 -6.47 12.06 0.18
CA ALA A 77 -5.78 11.68 1.42
C ALA A 77 -4.33 12.15 1.45
N ILE A 78 -3.61 12.06 0.32
CA ILE A 78 -2.24 12.59 0.19
C ILE A 78 -2.23 14.12 0.41
N SER A 79 -3.12 14.85 -0.27
CA SER A 79 -3.20 16.31 -0.14
C SER A 79 -3.51 16.76 1.29
N VAL A 80 -4.44 16.08 1.96
CA VAL A 80 -4.75 16.33 3.38
C VAL A 80 -3.54 16.03 4.27
N GLY A 81 -2.87 14.89 4.05
CA GLY A 81 -1.67 14.52 4.80
C GLY A 81 -0.54 15.56 4.67
N ILE A 82 -0.28 16.03 3.45
CA ILE A 82 0.71 17.08 3.19
C ILE A 82 0.33 18.37 3.93
N THR A 83 -0.94 18.75 3.89
CA THR A 83 -1.45 19.95 4.59
C THR A 83 -1.24 19.84 6.11
N ILE A 84 -1.52 18.67 6.69
CA ILE A 84 -1.31 18.41 8.12
C ILE A 84 0.18 18.52 8.46
N VAL A 85 1.06 17.91 7.68
CA VAL A 85 2.52 17.94 7.94
C VAL A 85 3.06 19.36 7.87
N TYR A 86 2.65 20.17 6.89
CA TYR A 86 3.05 21.58 6.83
C TYR A 86 2.48 22.40 7.98
N SER A 87 1.24 22.17 8.37
CA SER A 87 0.63 22.84 9.52
C SER A 87 1.38 22.52 10.82
N LEU A 88 1.72 21.25 11.05
CA LEU A 88 2.54 20.82 12.18
C LEU A 88 3.96 21.41 12.11
N GLY A 89 4.57 21.46 10.93
CA GLY A 89 5.86 22.11 10.72
C GLY A 89 5.84 23.60 11.07
N TYR A 90 4.73 24.30 10.79
CA TYR A 90 4.55 25.69 11.16
C TYR A 90 4.28 25.88 12.66
N LEU A 91 3.54 24.98 13.32
CA LEU A 91 3.25 25.06 14.75
C LEU A 91 4.44 24.63 15.64
N LEU A 92 5.25 23.68 15.17
CA LEU A 92 6.37 23.07 15.89
C LEU A 92 7.72 23.48 15.29
N GLN A 93 7.87 24.75 14.91
CA GLN A 93 9.09 25.26 14.25
C GLN A 93 10.36 25.01 15.07
N GLU A 94 10.30 25.19 16.38
CA GLU A 94 11.44 24.99 17.27
C GLU A 94 11.78 23.50 17.48
N ASN A 95 10.81 22.60 17.26
CA ASN A 95 10.93 21.16 17.54
C ASN A 95 10.48 20.32 16.34
N TRP A 96 11.07 20.55 15.16
CA TRP A 96 10.74 19.81 13.93
C TRP A 96 10.97 18.28 14.05
N GLN A 97 11.79 17.84 14.99
CA GLN A 97 12.03 16.43 15.28
C GLN A 97 10.75 15.74 15.80
N LEU A 98 9.91 16.45 16.57
CA LEU A 98 8.61 15.92 17.01
C LEU A 98 7.70 15.67 15.81
N VAL A 99 7.75 16.53 14.79
CA VAL A 99 7.01 16.31 13.53
C VAL A 99 7.45 15.00 12.86
N ALA A 100 8.77 14.72 12.86
CA ALA A 100 9.31 13.47 12.32
C ALA A 100 8.87 12.24 13.13
N VAL A 101 8.85 12.33 14.46
CA VAL A 101 8.32 11.25 15.33
C VAL A 101 6.84 10.99 15.04
N ILE A 102 6.03 12.04 14.93
CA ILE A 102 4.61 11.92 14.59
C ILE A 102 4.46 11.26 13.22
N CYS A 103 5.26 11.66 12.23
CA CYS A 103 5.24 11.07 10.89
C CYS A 103 5.67 9.59 10.88
N ALA A 104 6.55 9.16 11.80
CA ALA A 104 6.96 7.76 11.93
C ALA A 104 5.83 6.84 12.43
N ILE A 105 4.83 7.38 13.13
CA ILE A 105 3.68 6.60 13.63
C ILE A 105 2.78 6.12 12.49
N PHE A 106 2.57 6.95 11.46
CA PHE A 106 1.68 6.63 10.34
C PHE A 106 2.06 5.35 9.55
N PRO A 107 3.33 5.12 9.14
CA PRO A 107 3.69 3.89 8.45
C PRO A 107 3.61 2.66 9.35
N ILE A 108 3.83 2.80 10.67
CA ILE A 108 3.64 1.71 11.65
C ILE A 108 2.17 1.31 11.75
N ILE A 109 1.27 2.29 11.91
CA ILE A 109 -0.17 2.04 11.91
C ILE A 109 -0.60 1.41 10.58
N SER A 110 -0.09 1.93 9.46
CA SER A 110 -0.39 1.39 8.13
C SER A 110 0.05 -0.07 8.00
N PHE A 111 1.23 -0.43 8.50
CA PHE A 111 1.71 -1.82 8.51
C PHE A 111 0.74 -2.74 9.27
N ILE A 112 0.30 -2.34 10.45
CA ILE A 112 -0.65 -3.12 11.27
C ILE A 112 -1.99 -3.26 10.55
N LEU A 113 -2.54 -2.17 10.02
CA LEU A 113 -3.83 -2.17 9.32
C LEU A 113 -3.78 -3.05 8.05
N ILE A 114 -2.72 -2.93 7.25
CA ILE A 114 -2.52 -3.74 6.05
C ILE A 114 -2.39 -5.22 6.44
N SER A 115 -1.67 -5.52 7.52
CA SER A 115 -1.46 -6.90 7.97
C SER A 115 -2.78 -7.59 8.36
N ILE A 116 -3.64 -6.90 9.12
CA ILE A 116 -4.87 -7.47 9.70
C ILE A 116 -6.05 -7.45 8.72
N PHE A 117 -6.27 -6.32 8.03
CA PHE A 117 -7.51 -6.10 7.28
C PHE A 117 -7.40 -6.40 5.80
N LEU A 118 -6.21 -6.24 5.22
CA LEU A 118 -6.05 -6.30 3.77
C LEU A 118 -5.82 -7.75 3.31
N PRO A 119 -6.69 -8.32 2.45
CA PRO A 119 -6.44 -9.63 1.85
C PRO A 119 -5.38 -9.55 0.73
N GLU A 120 -4.81 -10.69 0.34
CA GLU A 120 -3.89 -10.75 -0.79
C GLU A 120 -4.66 -10.72 -2.13
N SER A 121 -4.07 -10.18 -3.19
CA SER A 121 -4.72 -10.08 -4.51
C SER A 121 -5.23 -11.43 -5.04
N PRO A 122 -6.53 -11.57 -5.38
CA PRO A 122 -7.08 -12.81 -5.92
C PRO A 122 -6.50 -13.12 -7.30
N VAL A 123 -6.20 -12.09 -8.10
CA VAL A 123 -5.53 -12.21 -9.40
C VAL A 123 -4.12 -12.78 -9.22
N TRP A 124 -3.39 -12.31 -8.20
CA TRP A 124 -2.07 -12.85 -7.87
C TRP A 124 -2.14 -14.32 -7.43
N LEU A 125 -3.09 -14.63 -6.54
CA LEU A 125 -3.28 -15.97 -5.97
C LEU A 125 -3.69 -16.98 -7.06
N ALA A 126 -4.57 -16.58 -7.99
CA ALA A 126 -4.92 -17.37 -9.18
C ALA A 126 -3.68 -17.64 -10.05
N GLY A 127 -2.86 -16.62 -10.32
CA GLY A 127 -1.59 -16.77 -11.06
C GLY A 127 -0.58 -17.71 -10.38
N LYS A 128 -0.65 -17.89 -9.05
CA LYS A 128 0.14 -18.85 -8.27
C LYS A 128 -0.52 -20.23 -8.12
N LYS A 129 -1.64 -20.50 -8.81
CA LYS A 129 -2.45 -21.72 -8.69
C LYS A 129 -3.00 -21.97 -7.27
N ARG A 130 -3.11 -20.92 -6.44
CA ARG A 130 -3.68 -20.98 -5.07
C ARG A 130 -5.16 -20.61 -5.09
N PHE A 131 -5.97 -21.43 -5.77
CA PHE A 131 -7.39 -21.14 -6.02
C PHE A 131 -8.24 -21.04 -4.75
N SER A 132 -7.95 -21.87 -3.73
CA SER A 132 -8.66 -21.82 -2.44
C SER A 132 -8.50 -20.48 -1.73
N ASP A 133 -7.30 -19.90 -1.77
CA ASP A 133 -7.01 -18.62 -1.13
C ASP A 133 -7.53 -17.45 -1.97
N ALA A 134 -7.45 -17.57 -3.30
CA ALA A 134 -8.02 -16.59 -4.22
C ALA A 134 -9.53 -16.44 -4.00
N LYS A 135 -10.24 -17.56 -3.82
CA LYS A 135 -11.66 -17.60 -3.49
C LYS A 135 -11.98 -16.89 -2.17
N LYS A 136 -11.25 -17.21 -1.09
CA LYS A 136 -11.42 -16.54 0.22
C LYS A 136 -11.18 -15.03 0.13
N SER A 137 -10.20 -14.62 -0.67
CA SER A 137 -9.93 -13.19 -0.91
C SER A 137 -11.10 -12.52 -1.63
N LEU A 138 -11.59 -13.11 -2.72
CA LEU A 138 -12.76 -12.61 -3.46
C LEU A 138 -14.01 -12.49 -2.59
N GLN A 139 -14.30 -13.51 -1.79
CA GLN A 139 -15.41 -13.50 -0.85
C GLN A 139 -15.31 -12.32 0.12
N ARG A 140 -14.12 -12.04 0.65
CA ARG A 140 -13.90 -10.95 1.59
C ARG A 140 -13.98 -9.56 0.94
N ILE A 141 -13.61 -9.43 -0.33
CA ILE A 141 -13.61 -8.14 -1.04
C ILE A 141 -15.01 -7.80 -1.55
N ARG A 142 -15.70 -8.78 -2.16
CA ARG A 142 -17.02 -8.58 -2.78
C ARG A 142 -18.18 -8.86 -1.83
N ASN A 143 -17.92 -9.41 -0.64
CA ASN A 143 -18.95 -9.93 0.28
C ASN A 143 -19.97 -10.83 -0.45
N CYS A 144 -19.45 -11.69 -1.32
CA CYS A 144 -20.23 -12.54 -2.23
C CYS A 144 -20.31 -13.99 -1.75
N SER A 145 -21.26 -14.74 -2.32
CA SER A 145 -21.44 -16.15 -2.01
C SER A 145 -20.28 -17.01 -2.50
N THR A 146 -20.25 -18.27 -2.04
CA THR A 146 -19.24 -19.26 -2.44
C THR A 146 -19.27 -19.57 -3.94
N GLU A 147 -20.46 -19.57 -4.56
CA GLU A 147 -20.65 -19.81 -6.00
C GLU A 147 -20.22 -18.59 -6.83
N GLU A 148 -20.65 -17.38 -6.43
CA GLU A 148 -20.27 -16.13 -7.12
C GLU A 148 -18.75 -15.91 -7.12
N ALA A 149 -18.06 -16.33 -6.06
CA ALA A 149 -16.61 -16.29 -5.97
C ALA A 149 -15.92 -17.33 -6.87
N GLU A 150 -16.56 -18.48 -7.14
CA GLU A 150 -16.06 -19.49 -8.09
C GLU A 150 -16.19 -19.00 -9.52
N ASP A 151 -17.36 -18.48 -9.90
CA ASP A 151 -17.61 -17.94 -11.24
C ASP A 151 -16.63 -16.80 -11.57
N ALA A 152 -16.42 -15.88 -10.62
CA ALA A 152 -15.45 -14.80 -10.79
C ALA A 152 -14.00 -15.30 -10.91
N LEU A 153 -13.66 -16.40 -10.23
CA LEU A 153 -12.34 -17.02 -10.32
C LEU A 153 -12.13 -17.71 -11.66
N GLU A 154 -13.17 -18.36 -12.20
CA GLU A 154 -13.15 -18.93 -13.54
C GLU A 154 -12.97 -17.86 -14.61
N GLU A 155 -13.67 -16.73 -14.51
CA GLU A 155 -13.51 -15.61 -15.44
C GLU A 155 -12.08 -15.06 -15.42
N ILE A 156 -11.48 -14.92 -14.24
CA ILE A 156 -10.07 -14.53 -14.09
C ILE A 156 -9.15 -15.54 -14.78
N ASN A 157 -9.38 -16.84 -14.59
CA ASN A 157 -8.58 -17.90 -15.22
C ASN A 157 -8.73 -17.93 -16.75
N GLN A 158 -9.93 -17.71 -17.27
CA GLN A 158 -10.17 -17.64 -18.72
C GLN A 158 -9.40 -16.46 -19.34
N ARG A 159 -9.40 -15.29 -18.69
CA ARG A 159 -8.59 -14.12 -19.13
C ARG A 159 -7.09 -14.39 -19.12
N PHE A 160 -6.59 -15.21 -18.19
CA PHE A 160 -5.18 -15.61 -18.18
C PHE A 160 -4.83 -16.58 -19.32
N ASN A 161 -5.75 -17.47 -19.69
CA ASN A 161 -5.54 -18.44 -20.77
C ASN A 161 -5.70 -17.83 -22.17
N SER A 162 -6.53 -16.79 -22.33
CA SER A 162 -6.69 -16.08 -23.61
C SER A 162 -5.56 -15.08 -23.93
N SER A 163 -4.73 -14.75 -22.94
CA SER A 163 -3.59 -13.83 -23.08
C SER A 163 -2.25 -14.55 -23.36
N LYS A 164 -2.28 -15.88 -23.56
CA LYS A 164 -1.15 -16.71 -24.01
C LYS A 164 -1.34 -17.14 -25.45
#